data_AF-A0A3D2HGP8-F1
#
_entry.id   AF-A0A3D2HGP8-F1
#
_cell.length_a   1.000
_cell.length_b   1.000
_cell.length_c   1.000
_cell.angle_alpha   90.00
_cell.angle_beta   90.00
_cell.angle_gamma   90.00
#
_symmetry.space_group_name_H-M   'P 1'
#
loop_
_entity.id
_entity.type
_entity.pdbx_description
1 polymer ?
#
loop_
_entity_poly.entity_id
_entity_poly.type
_entity_poly.pdbx_seq_one_letter_code
_entity_poly.pdbx_strand_id
1 'polypeptide(L)'
;MGAGRSKQLTQNPALVNIDQDQCTLDWLLKTVGANACSSIFVGGYTFDTIAQKYPQLRFVCNAQWAKTGCETSLYLSQFDPKLPAFICYGDILVRSALVELVLKVAEADDSDGVITLDSHTQLLDTKENYECFEGTLKGQYGNYPFVGCVYLKPKALGLLHQQQCFRNNGKNYRLSDLIHLCQDKLRLTCVDAHGLWAEILRPIDITKFILTTKSETLQTLQRHITQARMLDQVHFSVKEWREQSSSLVSCILQTFPHQPLVVRSSSLQEDNFTQANAGKFESILNVQPEATVIKAAVDTVIQSYGTPKEADQVLVQPMLPNVKLSGVVFTRSLQHSAPYYIVNYDGTSTESVTSGQSTQDVT
;
A
#
# COMPACT_ATOMS: atom_id res chain seq x y z
N MET A 1 17.99 -1.22 -0.12
CA MET A 1 19.02 -0.78 -1.09
C MET A 1 18.54 0.49 -1.75
N GLY A 2 19.24 1.62 -1.59
CA GLY A 2 18.74 2.95 -2.02
C GLY A 2 19.82 3.82 -2.66
N ALA A 3 20.78 3.20 -3.35
CA ALA A 3 21.92 3.92 -3.94
C ALA A 3 21.59 4.66 -5.24
N GLY A 4 20.55 4.22 -5.95
CA GLY A 4 20.18 4.75 -7.27
C GLY A 4 19.48 6.10 -7.23
N ARG A 5 19.44 6.74 -8.40
CA ARG A 5 18.61 7.91 -8.67
C ARG A 5 17.42 7.49 -9.54
N SER A 6 16.21 7.90 -9.18
CA SER A 6 15.05 7.74 -10.05
C SER A 6 15.14 8.69 -11.25
N LYS A 7 14.75 8.20 -12.43
CA LYS A 7 14.66 9.03 -13.64
C LYS A 7 13.45 9.97 -13.64
N GLN A 8 12.43 9.64 -12.85
CA GLN A 8 11.13 10.32 -12.85
C GLN A 8 10.93 11.24 -11.63
N LEU A 9 11.71 11.03 -10.57
CA LEU A 9 11.64 11.83 -9.35
C LEU A 9 12.78 12.85 -9.28
N THR A 10 12.50 14.01 -8.70
CA THR A 10 13.48 15.08 -8.48
C THR A 10 14.39 14.81 -7.28
N GLN A 11 13.90 14.04 -6.30
CA GLN A 11 14.61 13.65 -5.08
C GLN A 11 14.93 12.15 -5.04
N ASN A 12 15.75 11.72 -4.08
CA ASN A 12 16.03 10.30 -3.86
C ASN A 12 14.71 9.59 -3.47
N PRO A 13 14.37 8.44 -4.09
CA PRO A 13 13.16 7.68 -3.76
C PRO A 13 12.98 7.38 -2.27
N ALA A 14 14.08 7.13 -1.55
CA ALA A 14 14.07 6.85 -0.12
C ALA A 14 13.64 8.07 0.73
N LEU A 15 13.72 9.28 0.18
CA LEU A 15 13.34 10.53 0.83
C LEU A 15 12.03 11.11 0.31
N VAL A 16 11.28 10.39 -0.54
CA VAL A 16 9.99 10.88 -1.00
C VAL A 16 9.00 10.89 0.17
N ASN A 17 8.38 12.05 0.41
CA ASN A 17 7.37 12.20 1.45
C ASN A 17 6.13 11.38 1.10
N ILE A 18 5.71 10.56 2.05
CA ILE A 18 4.46 9.80 2.01
C ILE A 18 3.34 10.67 2.59
N ASP A 19 3.62 11.33 3.70
CA ASP A 19 2.80 12.36 4.32
C ASP A 19 3.69 13.48 4.90
N GLN A 20 3.13 14.32 5.79
CA GLN A 20 3.87 15.43 6.40
C GLN A 20 4.97 14.99 7.38
N ASP A 21 4.86 13.79 7.94
CA ASP A 21 5.68 13.31 9.06
C ASP A 21 6.65 12.20 8.65
N GLN A 22 6.36 11.45 7.57
CA GLN A 22 7.16 10.31 7.15
C GLN A 22 7.51 10.31 5.65
N CYS A 23 8.74 9.95 5.33
CA CYS A 23 9.17 9.62 3.97
C CYS A 23 9.29 8.11 3.74
N THR A 24 9.58 7.70 2.51
CA THR A 24 9.74 6.28 2.11
C THR A 24 10.61 5.46 3.07
N LEU A 25 11.78 5.98 3.43
CA LEU A 25 12.68 5.28 4.34
C LEU A 25 12.12 5.18 5.77
N ASP A 26 11.44 6.22 6.27
CA ASP A 26 10.76 6.18 7.57
C ASP A 26 9.72 5.04 7.60
N TRP A 27 8.93 4.93 6.53
CA TRP A 27 7.94 3.87 6.36
C TRP A 27 8.58 2.48 6.32
N LEU A 28 9.59 2.28 5.48
CA LEU A 28 10.28 0.99 5.37
C LEU A 28 10.91 0.56 6.70
N LEU A 29 11.53 1.49 7.43
CA LEU A 29 12.12 1.19 8.75
C LEU A 29 11.06 0.85 9.78
N LYS A 30 9.90 1.54 9.76
CA LYS A 30 8.78 1.21 10.64
C LYS A 30 8.18 -0.16 10.32
N THR A 31 8.02 -0.47 9.04
CA THR A 31 7.37 -1.70 8.57
C THR A 31 8.27 -2.93 8.67
N VAL A 32 9.50 -2.83 8.19
CA VAL A 32 10.46 -3.95 8.17
C VAL A 32 11.29 -3.99 9.44
N GLY A 33 11.73 -2.82 9.94
CA GLY A 33 12.65 -2.71 11.06
C GLY A 33 12.07 -3.16 12.40
N ALA A 34 10.74 -3.17 12.57
CA ALA A 34 10.09 -3.75 13.75
C ALA A 34 10.47 -5.23 13.98
N ASN A 35 10.84 -5.94 12.92
CA ASN A 35 11.22 -7.36 12.95
C ASN A 35 12.73 -7.59 12.77
N ALA A 36 13.54 -6.52 12.77
CA ALA A 36 14.97 -6.60 12.46
C ALA A 36 15.84 -6.32 13.69
N CYS A 37 16.86 -7.15 13.92
CA CYS A 37 17.88 -6.90 14.95
C CYS A 37 18.85 -5.78 14.55
N SER A 38 19.04 -5.56 13.25
CA SER A 38 19.87 -4.48 12.70
C SER A 38 19.43 -4.14 11.28
N SER A 39 19.72 -2.93 10.82
CA SER A 39 19.39 -2.48 9.47
C SER A 39 20.60 -1.84 8.81
N ILE A 40 20.86 -2.23 7.55
CA ILE A 40 21.93 -1.70 6.72
C ILE A 40 21.31 -0.94 5.55
N PHE A 41 21.59 0.35 5.44
CA PHE A 41 21.20 1.14 4.29
C PHE A 41 22.39 1.34 3.37
N VAL A 42 22.29 0.82 2.14
CA VAL A 42 23.27 1.06 1.09
C VAL A 42 22.81 2.24 0.25
N GLY A 43 23.47 3.39 0.41
CA GLY A 43 23.17 4.63 -0.30
C GLY A 43 24.23 4.99 -1.34
N GLY A 44 23.98 6.05 -2.11
CA GLY A 44 24.82 6.49 -3.21
C GLY A 44 24.43 7.91 -3.63
N TYR A 45 23.45 8.02 -4.53
CA TYR A 45 22.85 9.32 -4.83
C TYR A 45 22.33 9.99 -3.56
N THR A 46 22.72 11.26 -3.34
CA THR A 46 22.41 12.06 -2.14
C THR A 46 22.72 11.36 -0.80
N PHE A 47 23.80 10.56 -0.75
CA PHE A 47 24.19 9.79 0.43
C PHE A 47 24.28 10.65 1.70
N ASP A 48 24.99 11.78 1.64
CA ASP A 48 25.23 12.63 2.83
C ASP A 48 23.93 13.16 3.44
N THR A 49 22.96 13.54 2.61
CA THR A 49 21.64 14.00 3.06
C THR A 49 20.89 12.91 3.83
N ILE A 50 20.94 11.67 3.34
CA ILE A 50 20.28 10.53 4.00
C ILE A 50 21.03 10.18 5.29
N ALA A 51 22.36 10.09 5.24
CA ALA A 51 23.18 9.76 6.39
C ALA A 51 23.01 10.75 7.55
N GLN A 52 22.88 12.05 7.24
CA GLN A 52 22.61 13.09 8.23
C GLN A 52 21.21 12.97 8.85
N LYS A 53 20.19 12.59 8.08
CA LYS A 53 18.81 12.43 8.58
C LYS A 53 18.66 11.21 9.51
N TYR A 54 19.48 10.18 9.35
CA TYR A 54 19.33 8.89 10.05
C TYR A 54 20.61 8.39 10.74
N PRO A 55 21.23 9.16 11.64
CA PRO A 55 22.54 8.83 12.23
C PRO A 55 22.60 7.45 12.94
N GLN A 56 21.45 6.89 13.33
CA GLN A 56 21.31 5.58 13.97
C GLN A 56 21.44 4.39 13.02
N LEU A 57 21.30 4.58 11.69
CA LEU A 57 21.37 3.49 10.73
C LEU A 57 22.82 3.17 10.37
N ARG A 58 23.11 1.88 10.16
CA ARG A 58 24.39 1.48 9.56
C ARG A 58 24.34 1.81 8.07
N PHE A 59 25.17 2.77 7.66
CA PHE A 59 25.30 3.17 6.26
C PHE A 59 26.47 2.51 5.55
N VAL A 60 26.25 2.21 4.28
CA VAL A 60 27.32 1.88 3.33
C VAL A 60 27.16 2.75 2.09
N CYS A 61 28.23 3.41 1.67
CA CYS A 61 28.24 4.23 0.46
C CYS A 61 28.69 3.41 -0.75
N ASN A 62 27.84 3.35 -1.78
CA ASN A 62 28.23 2.97 -3.12
C ASN A 62 28.61 4.22 -3.92
N ALA A 63 29.89 4.60 -3.87
CA ALA A 63 30.39 5.78 -4.58
C ALA A 63 30.27 5.67 -6.12
N GLN A 64 30.16 4.45 -6.65
CA GLN A 64 30.03 4.19 -8.09
C GLN A 64 28.60 3.86 -8.52
N TRP A 65 27.60 4.21 -7.69
CA TRP A 65 26.17 3.90 -7.91
C TRP A 65 25.67 4.18 -9.33
N ALA A 66 26.20 5.20 -10.02
CA ALA A 66 25.79 5.57 -11.38
C ALA A 66 26.24 4.56 -12.46
N LYS A 67 27.25 3.73 -12.17
CA LYS A 67 27.84 2.74 -13.10
C LYS A 67 27.59 1.30 -12.67
N THR A 68 27.20 1.09 -11.42
CA THR A 68 27.04 -0.24 -10.81
C THR A 68 25.56 -0.56 -10.54
N GLY A 69 25.21 -1.84 -10.47
CA GLY A 69 23.84 -2.27 -10.17
C GLY A 69 23.52 -2.56 -8.71
N CYS A 70 22.36 -3.18 -8.53
CA CYS A 70 21.91 -3.77 -7.28
C CYS A 70 22.93 -4.77 -6.72
N GLU A 71 23.54 -5.63 -7.55
CA GLU A 71 24.51 -6.61 -7.04
C GLU A 71 25.67 -5.97 -6.30
N THR A 72 26.27 -4.93 -6.88
CA THR A 72 27.36 -4.22 -6.21
C THR A 72 26.90 -3.63 -4.88
N SER A 73 25.70 -3.05 -4.83
CA SER A 73 25.12 -2.52 -3.59
C SER A 73 24.89 -3.60 -2.54
N LEU A 74 24.36 -4.76 -2.93
CA LEU A 74 24.17 -5.92 -2.06
C LEU A 74 25.51 -6.39 -1.46
N TYR A 75 26.54 -6.57 -2.29
CA TYR A 75 27.85 -7.03 -1.79
C TYR A 75 28.58 -5.98 -0.95
N LEU A 76 28.41 -4.68 -1.25
CA LEU A 76 28.96 -3.60 -0.42
C LEU A 76 28.35 -3.58 0.98
N SER A 77 27.10 -4.02 1.14
CA SER A 77 26.46 -4.10 2.48
C SER A 77 27.24 -4.96 3.48
N GLN A 78 28.10 -5.88 3.00
CA GLN A 78 28.81 -6.85 3.82
C GLN A 78 27.85 -7.62 4.74
N PHE A 79 26.72 -8.05 4.20
CA PHE A 79 25.76 -8.90 4.92
C PHE A 79 26.45 -10.16 5.44
N ASP A 80 26.04 -10.63 6.63
CA ASP A 80 26.52 -11.90 7.17
C ASP A 80 25.75 -13.06 6.52
N PRO A 81 26.39 -13.93 5.72
CA PRO A 81 25.70 -15.04 5.07
C PRO A 81 25.18 -16.08 6.07
N LYS A 82 25.55 -16.02 7.35
CA LYS A 82 25.10 -16.94 8.40
C LYS A 82 23.80 -16.51 9.08
N LEU A 83 23.37 -15.26 8.87
CA LEU A 83 22.13 -14.73 9.46
C LEU A 83 21.08 -14.54 8.36
N PRO A 84 19.80 -14.83 8.62
CA PRO A 84 18.75 -14.54 7.65
C PRO A 84 18.64 -13.02 7.45
N ALA A 85 18.19 -12.62 6.26
CA ALA A 85 18.05 -11.21 5.92
C ALA A 85 16.77 -10.94 5.14
N PHE A 86 16.05 -9.89 5.54
CA PHE A 86 15.03 -9.26 4.71
C PHE A 86 15.71 -8.18 3.86
N ILE A 87 15.67 -8.34 2.55
CA ILE A 87 16.34 -7.45 1.59
C ILE A 87 15.24 -6.78 0.77
N CYS A 88 15.25 -5.45 0.71
CA CYS A 88 14.30 -4.67 -0.09
C CYS A 88 14.98 -3.51 -0.81
N TYR A 89 14.35 -3.04 -1.89
CA TYR A 89 14.69 -1.77 -2.52
C TYR A 89 14.18 -0.57 -1.69
N GLY A 90 14.81 0.59 -1.87
CA GLY A 90 14.52 1.82 -1.13
C GLY A 90 13.51 2.72 -1.82
N ASP A 91 12.99 2.30 -2.97
CA ASP A 91 12.02 2.98 -3.82
C ASP A 91 10.67 2.24 -3.87
N ILE A 92 10.44 1.28 -2.97
CA ILE A 92 9.16 0.60 -2.83
C ILE A 92 8.50 0.96 -1.50
N LEU A 93 7.18 0.84 -1.46
CA LEU A 93 6.38 0.79 -0.24
C LEU A 93 5.87 -0.64 -0.07
N VAL A 94 5.86 -1.12 1.17
CA VAL A 94 5.28 -2.42 1.55
C VAL A 94 4.45 -2.25 2.82
N ARG A 95 3.35 -2.99 2.95
CA ARG A 95 2.54 -3.00 4.18
C ARG A 95 3.08 -4.04 5.17
N SER A 96 2.90 -3.82 6.48
CA SER A 96 3.32 -4.78 7.53
C SER A 96 2.74 -6.17 7.32
N ALA A 97 1.49 -6.26 6.84
CA ALA A 97 0.84 -7.51 6.49
C ALA A 97 1.64 -8.35 5.48
N LEU A 98 2.34 -7.73 4.51
CA LEU A 98 3.19 -8.46 3.57
C LEU A 98 4.44 -9.00 4.26
N VAL A 99 5.08 -8.19 5.11
CA VAL A 99 6.27 -8.60 5.87
C VAL A 99 5.92 -9.75 6.82
N GLU A 100 4.81 -9.64 7.56
CA GLU A 100 4.30 -10.67 8.45
C GLU A 100 3.98 -11.97 7.70
N LEU A 101 3.35 -11.88 6.52
CA LEU A 101 3.07 -13.03 5.67
C LEU A 101 4.37 -13.71 5.21
N VAL A 102 5.34 -12.93 4.74
CA VAL A 102 6.65 -13.44 4.31
C VAL A 102 7.37 -14.15 5.44
N LEU A 103 7.41 -13.56 6.64
CA LEU A 103 8.06 -14.16 7.81
C LEU A 103 7.33 -15.42 8.26
N LYS A 104 5.99 -15.40 8.32
CA LYS A 104 5.17 -16.57 8.66
C LYS A 104 5.41 -17.73 7.70
N VAL A 105 5.48 -17.47 6.39
CA VAL A 105 5.80 -18.49 5.38
C VAL A 105 7.23 -18.99 5.56
N ALA A 106 8.19 -18.09 5.81
CA ALA A 106 9.57 -18.47 6.02
C ALA A 106 9.78 -19.34 7.27
N GLU A 107 8.97 -19.17 8.31
CA GLU A 107 8.99 -19.99 9.52
C GLU A 107 8.29 -21.34 9.33
N ALA A 108 7.18 -21.37 8.61
CA ALA A 108 6.38 -22.58 8.41
C ALA A 108 6.99 -23.54 7.37
N ASP A 109 7.73 -23.02 6.40
CA ASP A 109 8.33 -23.77 5.29
C ASP A 109 9.84 -23.98 5.52
N ASP A 110 10.34 -25.15 5.17
CA ASP A 110 11.77 -25.49 5.20
C ASP A 110 12.54 -24.92 3.99
N SER A 111 11.91 -24.09 3.15
CA SER A 111 12.52 -23.29 2.07
C SER A 111 13.76 -22.50 2.51
N ASP A 112 14.67 -22.27 1.56
CA ASP A 112 15.90 -21.49 1.70
C ASP A 112 15.63 -19.96 1.68
N GLY A 113 14.40 -19.55 1.39
CA GLY A 113 13.99 -18.16 1.31
C GLY A 113 12.59 -18.00 0.71
N VAL A 114 12.05 -16.80 0.88
CA VAL A 114 10.74 -16.38 0.38
C VAL A 114 10.92 -15.18 -0.56
N ILE A 115 10.35 -15.31 -1.75
CA ILE A 115 10.35 -14.27 -2.79
C ILE A 115 8.95 -13.65 -2.84
N THR A 116 8.87 -12.33 -2.88
CA THR A 116 7.60 -11.64 -3.14
C THR A 116 7.43 -11.35 -4.63
N LEU A 117 6.30 -11.80 -5.18
CA LEU A 117 5.87 -11.59 -6.56
C LEU A 117 4.56 -10.82 -6.57
N ASP A 118 4.17 -10.27 -7.72
CA ASP A 118 2.86 -9.65 -7.89
C ASP A 118 2.11 -10.32 -9.06
N SER A 119 1.05 -11.06 -8.76
CA SER A 119 0.22 -11.65 -9.81
C SER A 119 -0.77 -10.64 -10.41
N HIS A 120 -1.05 -9.54 -9.70
CA HIS A 120 -2.12 -8.61 -10.01
C HIS A 120 -1.73 -7.60 -11.09
N THR A 121 -0.44 -7.30 -11.24
CA THR A 121 0.09 -6.41 -12.28
C THR A 121 0.00 -7.00 -13.69
N GLN A 122 -0.17 -8.32 -13.84
CA GLN A 122 -0.51 -8.93 -15.13
C GLN A 122 -1.92 -8.54 -15.63
N LEU A 123 -2.81 -8.10 -14.74
CA LEU A 123 -4.18 -7.69 -15.09
C LEU A 123 -4.27 -6.22 -15.55
N LEU A 124 -3.19 -5.45 -15.42
CA LEU A 124 -3.10 -4.06 -15.90
C LEU A 124 -2.39 -4.06 -17.26
N ASP A 125 -3.14 -4.48 -18.28
CA ASP A 125 -2.76 -4.72 -19.67
C ASP A 125 -2.33 -3.43 -20.43
N THR A 126 -1.25 -2.80 -19.99
CA THR A 126 -0.62 -1.69 -20.71
C THR A 126 0.87 -1.95 -20.84
N LYS A 127 1.37 -1.91 -22.09
CA LYS A 127 2.79 -2.09 -22.44
C LYS A 127 3.74 -1.16 -21.66
N GLU A 128 3.24 -0.03 -21.13
CA GLU A 128 4.01 0.91 -20.31
C GLU A 128 4.38 0.35 -18.93
N ASN A 129 3.59 -0.57 -18.36
CA ASN A 129 3.88 -1.13 -17.03
C ASN A 129 4.93 -2.25 -17.07
N TYR A 130 5.08 -2.97 -18.19
CA TYR A 130 6.04 -4.09 -18.30
C TYR A 130 7.51 -3.63 -18.31
N GLU A 131 7.79 -2.41 -18.77
CA GLU A 131 9.15 -1.83 -18.70
C GLU A 131 9.49 -1.25 -17.31
N CYS A 132 8.48 -1.03 -16.47
CA CYS A 132 8.64 -0.36 -15.18
C CYS A 132 9.11 -1.30 -14.07
N PHE A 133 8.82 -2.61 -14.14
CA PHE A 133 9.20 -3.51 -13.06
C PHE A 133 10.69 -3.85 -13.08
N GLU A 134 11.29 -3.80 -11.89
CA GLU A 134 12.67 -4.18 -11.52
C GLU A 134 13.07 -5.64 -11.87
N GLY A 135 12.29 -6.35 -12.68
CA GLY A 135 12.60 -7.64 -13.27
C GLY A 135 11.42 -8.61 -13.18
N THR A 136 11.38 -9.58 -14.09
CA THR A 136 10.45 -10.70 -13.99
C THR A 136 11.24 -11.94 -13.62
N LEU A 137 10.86 -12.61 -12.54
CA LEU A 137 11.45 -13.90 -12.23
C LEU A 137 10.86 -14.93 -13.19
N LYS A 138 11.72 -15.48 -14.05
CA LYS A 138 11.35 -16.48 -15.06
C LYS A 138 11.69 -17.88 -14.54
N GLY A 139 10.89 -18.87 -14.93
CA GLY A 139 11.15 -20.29 -14.67
C GLY A 139 10.07 -20.92 -13.80
N GLN A 140 10.47 -21.65 -12.76
CA GLN A 140 9.58 -22.46 -11.92
C GLN A 140 8.54 -21.65 -11.11
N TYR A 141 8.66 -20.32 -11.07
CA TYR A 141 7.81 -19.42 -10.31
C TYR A 141 6.73 -18.70 -11.16
N GLY A 142 6.64 -19.02 -12.46
CA GLY A 142 5.76 -18.31 -13.40
C GLY A 142 6.43 -17.10 -14.05
N ASN A 143 5.63 -16.18 -14.59
CA ASN A 143 6.10 -14.95 -15.26
C ASN A 143 5.57 -13.71 -14.53
N TYR A 144 5.75 -13.65 -13.21
CA TYR A 144 5.21 -12.57 -12.37
C TYR A 144 6.29 -11.52 -12.06
N PRO A 145 5.93 -10.22 -12.07
CA PRO A 145 6.81 -9.16 -11.62
C PRO A 145 7.37 -9.40 -10.22
N PHE A 146 8.65 -9.12 -10.05
CA PHE A 146 9.29 -9.13 -8.75
C PHE A 146 9.00 -7.82 -8.02
N VAL A 147 8.50 -7.92 -6.78
CA VAL A 147 8.04 -6.79 -5.95
C VAL A 147 9.18 -5.93 -5.40
N GLY A 148 10.43 -6.41 -5.47
CA GLY A 148 11.58 -5.67 -4.96
C GLY A 148 11.94 -5.97 -3.51
N CYS A 149 11.35 -7.00 -2.89
CA CYS A 149 11.81 -7.52 -1.59
C CYS A 149 11.87 -9.05 -1.53
N VAL A 150 12.70 -9.57 -0.63
CA VAL A 150 12.84 -11.00 -0.33
C VAL A 150 13.23 -11.22 1.12
N TYR A 151 12.94 -12.42 1.62
CA TYR A 151 13.54 -12.93 2.84
C TYR A 151 14.43 -14.14 2.51
N LEU A 152 15.71 -14.09 2.83
CA LEU A 152 16.65 -15.16 2.51
C LEU A 152 17.23 -15.77 3.79
N LYS A 153 17.27 -17.10 3.86
CA LYS A 153 17.92 -17.86 4.94
C LYS A 153 19.41 -18.08 4.63
N PRO A 154 20.21 -18.54 5.62
CA PRO A 154 21.67 -18.63 5.47
C PRO A 154 22.17 -19.41 4.26
N LYS A 155 21.47 -20.48 3.83
CA LYS A 155 21.86 -21.23 2.63
C LYS A 155 21.77 -20.39 1.35
N ALA A 156 20.69 -19.63 1.17
CA ALA A 156 20.52 -18.74 0.03
C ALA A 156 21.54 -17.59 0.06
N LEU A 157 21.75 -16.96 1.22
CA LEU A 157 22.72 -15.88 1.38
C LEU A 157 24.17 -16.37 1.19
N GLY A 158 24.50 -17.56 1.67
CA GLY A 158 25.80 -18.20 1.45
C GLY A 158 26.06 -18.46 -0.03
N LEU A 159 25.05 -18.91 -0.79
CA LEU A 159 25.18 -19.10 -2.22
C LEU A 159 25.38 -17.77 -2.96
N LEU A 160 24.59 -16.74 -2.63
CA LEU A 160 24.76 -15.39 -3.18
C LEU A 160 26.16 -14.83 -2.87
N HIS A 161 26.65 -15.02 -1.65
CA HIS A 161 27.99 -14.61 -1.26
C HIS A 161 29.09 -15.26 -2.12
N GLN A 162 28.94 -16.56 -2.44
CA GLN A 162 29.88 -17.26 -3.34
C GLN A 162 29.85 -16.73 -4.78
N GLN A 163 28.71 -16.19 -5.23
CA GLN A 163 28.53 -15.60 -6.56
C GLN A 163 29.11 -14.18 -6.69
N GLN A 164 29.81 -13.66 -5.67
CA GLN A 164 30.47 -12.34 -5.72
C GLN A 164 31.49 -12.24 -6.88
N CYS A 165 31.99 -13.36 -7.39
CA CYS A 165 32.90 -13.44 -8.54
C CYS A 165 32.29 -12.95 -9.87
N PHE A 166 30.95 -12.82 -9.99
CA PHE A 166 30.31 -12.28 -11.21
C PHE A 166 30.60 -10.79 -11.46
N ARG A 167 31.23 -10.08 -10.51
CA ARG A 167 31.64 -8.67 -10.63
C ARG A 167 32.49 -8.36 -11.87
N ASN A 168 33.18 -9.35 -12.46
CA ASN A 168 34.14 -9.11 -13.54
C ASN A 168 33.55 -9.19 -14.96
N ASN A 169 32.25 -9.45 -15.11
CA ASN A 169 31.64 -9.62 -16.44
C ASN A 169 31.07 -8.33 -17.05
N GLY A 170 31.21 -7.17 -16.39
CA GLY A 170 30.74 -5.88 -16.88
C GLY A 170 29.21 -5.74 -16.98
N LYS A 171 28.45 -6.71 -16.46
CA LYS A 171 26.98 -6.69 -16.37
C LYS A 171 26.57 -6.24 -14.98
N ASN A 172 25.51 -5.44 -14.92
CA ASN A 172 24.85 -5.04 -13.68
C ASN A 172 23.62 -5.93 -13.46
N TYR A 173 23.69 -6.82 -12.48
CA TYR A 173 22.61 -7.72 -12.09
C TYR A 173 21.67 -7.03 -11.10
N ARG A 174 20.37 -7.22 -11.33
CA ARG A 174 19.29 -6.88 -10.39
C ARG A 174 19.17 -7.95 -9.30
N LEU A 175 18.43 -7.67 -8.23
CA LEU A 175 18.18 -8.68 -7.20
C LEU A 175 17.47 -9.92 -7.76
N SER A 176 16.48 -9.70 -8.64
CA SER A 176 15.78 -10.78 -9.35
C SER A 176 16.73 -11.63 -10.19
N ASP A 177 17.71 -11.03 -10.85
CA ASP A 177 18.68 -11.77 -11.68
C ASP A 177 19.57 -12.65 -10.80
N LEU A 178 20.03 -12.13 -9.66
CA LEU A 178 20.84 -12.89 -8.71
C LEU A 178 20.08 -14.10 -8.14
N ILE A 179 18.80 -13.90 -7.82
CA ILE A 179 17.92 -14.98 -7.36
C ILE A 179 17.73 -16.02 -8.47
N HIS A 180 17.46 -15.57 -9.69
CA HIS A 180 17.29 -16.43 -10.85
C HIS A 180 18.54 -17.27 -11.13
N LEU A 181 19.73 -16.70 -11.03
CA LEU A 181 21.00 -17.43 -11.20
C LEU A 181 21.23 -18.52 -10.15
N CYS A 182 20.58 -18.41 -8.99
CA CYS A 182 20.73 -19.33 -7.88
C CYS A 182 19.56 -20.31 -7.73
N GLN A 183 18.47 -20.13 -8.49
CA GLN A 183 17.20 -20.81 -8.26
C GLN A 183 17.30 -22.34 -8.36
N ASP A 184 18.15 -22.88 -9.23
CA ASP A 184 18.30 -24.32 -9.43
C ASP A 184 18.97 -25.02 -8.23
N LYS A 185 19.60 -24.24 -7.34
CA LYS A 185 20.31 -24.72 -6.15
C LYS A 185 19.57 -24.40 -4.85
N LEU A 186 18.44 -23.70 -4.94
CA LEU A 186 17.68 -23.20 -3.80
C LEU A 186 16.24 -23.66 -3.89
N ARG A 187 15.67 -24.08 -2.76
CA ARG A 187 14.22 -24.20 -2.63
C ARG A 187 13.68 -22.86 -2.17
N LEU A 188 13.13 -22.07 -3.08
CA LEU A 188 12.51 -20.78 -2.75
C LEU A 188 11.00 -20.90 -2.85
N THR A 189 10.30 -20.29 -1.90
CA THR A 189 8.83 -20.23 -1.89
C THR A 189 8.39 -18.82 -2.30
N CYS A 190 7.24 -18.72 -2.97
CA CYS A 190 6.72 -17.43 -3.43
C CYS A 190 5.51 -17.00 -2.61
N VAL A 191 5.47 -15.70 -2.31
CA VAL A 191 4.30 -15.02 -1.75
C VAL A 191 3.83 -13.99 -2.77
N ASP A 192 2.54 -14.00 -3.06
CA ASP A 192 1.92 -12.94 -3.84
C ASP A 192 1.67 -11.72 -2.94
N ALA A 193 2.16 -10.55 -3.35
CA ALA A 193 2.01 -9.32 -2.60
C ALA A 193 0.58 -8.76 -2.66
N HIS A 194 -0.20 -9.08 -3.69
CA HIS A 194 -1.64 -8.79 -3.78
C HIS A 194 -2.04 -7.38 -3.26
N GLY A 195 -1.46 -6.33 -3.84
CA GLY A 195 -1.78 -4.93 -3.49
C GLY A 195 -1.19 -4.42 -2.16
N LEU A 196 -0.40 -5.24 -1.46
CA LEU A 196 0.31 -4.86 -0.23
C LEU A 196 1.65 -4.16 -0.50
N TRP A 197 1.90 -3.75 -1.74
CA TRP A 197 3.11 -3.06 -2.15
C TRP A 197 2.84 -1.99 -3.22
N ALA A 198 3.79 -1.08 -3.42
CA ALA A 198 3.84 -0.18 -4.57
C ALA A 198 5.28 0.23 -4.88
N GLU A 199 5.61 0.39 -6.16
CA GLU A 199 6.86 1.02 -6.61
C GLU A 199 6.66 2.53 -6.72
N ILE A 200 7.60 3.31 -6.17
CA ILE A 200 7.55 4.78 -6.17
C ILE A 200 8.25 5.31 -7.42
N LEU A 201 7.51 5.32 -8.53
CA LEU A 201 7.98 5.93 -9.78
C LEU A 201 7.54 7.40 -9.86
N ARG A 202 6.32 7.69 -9.42
CA ARG A 202 5.67 9.00 -9.46
C ARG A 202 4.95 9.28 -8.15
N PRO A 203 4.69 10.56 -7.81
CA PRO A 203 3.92 10.91 -6.61
C PRO A 203 2.53 10.25 -6.51
N ILE A 204 1.87 10.00 -7.66
CA ILE A 204 0.56 9.34 -7.69
C ILE A 204 0.60 7.90 -7.18
N ASP A 205 1.73 7.21 -7.29
CA ASP A 205 1.85 5.81 -6.88
C ASP A 205 1.77 5.70 -5.34
N ILE A 206 2.29 6.71 -4.62
CA ILE A 206 2.13 6.86 -3.16
C ILE A 206 0.66 7.10 -2.82
N THR A 207 0.00 8.04 -3.49
CA THR A 207 -1.43 8.31 -3.26
C THR A 207 -2.27 7.05 -3.47
N LYS A 208 -2.00 6.27 -4.52
CA LYS A 208 -2.68 5.00 -4.79
C LYS A 208 -2.44 3.95 -3.72
N PHE A 209 -1.23 3.92 -3.19
CA PHE A 209 -0.88 2.98 -2.14
C PHE A 209 -1.52 3.35 -0.80
N ILE A 210 -1.60 4.65 -0.45
CA ILE A 210 -2.16 5.13 0.82
C ILE A 210 -3.70 5.13 0.79
N LEU A 211 -4.29 5.67 -0.29
CA LEU A 211 -5.73 5.86 -0.42
C LEU A 211 -6.38 4.60 -1.01
N THR A 212 -6.88 3.75 -0.11
CA THR A 212 -7.50 2.46 -0.38
C THR A 212 -9.03 2.60 -0.36
N THR A 213 -9.69 2.11 0.70
CA THR A 213 -11.15 2.18 0.84
C THR A 213 -11.59 3.56 1.34
N LYS A 214 -12.90 3.84 1.28
CA LYS A 214 -13.47 5.09 1.82
C LYS A 214 -13.17 5.26 3.31
N SER A 215 -13.36 4.19 4.10
CA SER A 215 -13.07 4.17 5.54
C SER A 215 -11.60 4.45 5.82
N GLU A 216 -10.67 3.80 5.12
CA GLU A 216 -9.23 3.98 5.33
C GLU A 216 -8.76 5.37 4.86
N THR A 217 -9.33 5.86 3.75
CA THR A 217 -9.09 7.23 3.25
C THR A 217 -9.53 8.27 4.28
N LEU A 218 -10.75 8.16 4.81
CA LEU A 218 -11.25 9.09 5.84
C LEU A 218 -10.41 9.03 7.11
N GLN A 219 -10.02 7.84 7.56
CA GLN A 219 -9.17 7.68 8.76
C GLN A 219 -7.82 8.36 8.58
N THR A 220 -7.23 8.21 7.40
CA THR A 220 -5.94 8.82 7.05
C THR A 220 -6.08 10.33 7.02
N LEU A 221 -7.07 10.85 6.30
CA LEU A 221 -7.31 12.29 6.18
C LEU A 221 -7.66 12.95 7.52
N GLN A 222 -8.36 12.26 8.42
CA GLN A 222 -8.71 12.78 9.75
C GLN A 222 -7.46 13.24 10.54
N ARG A 223 -6.29 12.66 10.30
CA ARG A 223 -5.03 13.03 10.97
C ARG A 223 -4.35 14.25 10.37
N HIS A 224 -4.66 14.61 9.12
CA HIS A 224 -3.95 15.65 8.37
C HIS A 224 -4.78 16.92 8.13
N ILE A 225 -6.10 16.83 8.27
CA ILE A 225 -6.99 17.97 8.06
C ILE A 225 -7.02 18.85 9.30
N THR A 226 -6.62 20.11 9.13
CA THR A 226 -6.63 21.13 10.21
C THR A 226 -7.78 22.13 10.09
N GLN A 227 -8.39 22.24 8.91
CA GLN A 227 -9.40 23.27 8.59
C GLN A 227 -10.83 22.71 8.47
N ALA A 228 -11.03 21.41 8.65
CA ALA A 228 -12.34 20.77 8.62
C ALA A 228 -12.44 19.67 9.67
N ARG A 229 -13.67 19.29 10.02
CA ARG A 229 -13.95 18.22 10.97
C ARG A 229 -14.41 16.97 10.24
N MET A 230 -13.59 15.93 10.30
CA MET A 230 -14.04 14.58 9.95
C MET A 230 -14.83 14.00 11.11
N LEU A 231 -15.96 13.34 10.82
CA LEU A 231 -16.74 12.64 11.84
C LEU A 231 -16.03 11.37 12.26
N ASP A 232 -16.11 11.05 13.55
CA ASP A 232 -15.63 9.79 14.09
C ASP A 232 -16.28 8.61 13.36
N GLN A 233 -15.54 7.52 13.25
CA GLN A 233 -15.95 6.36 12.47
C GLN A 233 -15.54 5.05 13.12
N VAL A 234 -16.40 4.05 12.97
CA VAL A 234 -16.08 2.64 13.20
C VAL A 234 -16.17 1.94 11.84
N HIS A 235 -15.13 1.20 11.46
CA HIS A 235 -15.15 0.37 10.27
C HIS A 235 -14.62 -1.02 10.58
N PHE A 236 -15.06 -1.99 9.81
CA PHE A 236 -14.68 -3.40 9.94
C PHE A 236 -14.89 -4.12 8.62
N SER A 237 -14.17 -5.21 8.42
CA SER A 237 -14.29 -6.09 7.27
C SER A 237 -15.52 -7.01 7.36
N VAL A 238 -15.97 -7.51 6.21
CA VAL A 238 -17.01 -8.55 6.13
C VAL A 238 -16.59 -9.80 6.93
N LYS A 239 -15.29 -10.14 6.90
CA LYS A 239 -14.75 -11.24 7.69
C LYS A 239 -14.96 -11.03 9.19
N GLU A 240 -14.52 -9.88 9.72
CA GLU A 240 -14.69 -9.56 11.13
C GLU A 240 -16.17 -9.52 11.51
N TRP A 241 -17.04 -9.01 10.64
CA TRP A 241 -18.48 -9.03 10.89
C TRP A 241 -19.01 -10.46 11.05
N ARG A 242 -18.63 -11.38 10.17
CA ARG A 242 -19.03 -12.79 10.22
C ARG A 242 -18.51 -13.49 11.46
N GLU A 243 -17.29 -13.18 11.90
CA GLU A 243 -16.65 -13.82 13.04
C GLU A 243 -17.11 -13.24 14.39
N GLN A 244 -17.38 -11.94 14.47
CA GLN A 244 -17.54 -11.23 15.75
C GLN A 244 -18.58 -10.08 15.75
N SER A 245 -19.65 -10.19 14.94
CA SER A 245 -20.74 -9.17 14.86
C SER A 245 -21.24 -8.64 16.22
N SER A 246 -21.51 -9.50 17.21
CA SER A 246 -21.99 -9.05 18.53
C SER A 246 -21.02 -8.12 19.26
N SER A 247 -19.72 -8.39 19.14
CA SER A 247 -18.65 -7.54 19.71
C SER A 247 -18.59 -6.20 18.99
N LEU A 248 -18.65 -6.23 17.66
CA LEU A 248 -18.64 -5.02 16.82
C LEU A 248 -19.86 -4.12 17.08
N VAL A 249 -21.06 -4.70 17.20
CA VAL A 249 -22.27 -3.94 17.56
C VAL A 249 -22.11 -3.28 18.93
N SER A 250 -21.55 -3.99 19.91
CA SER A 250 -21.28 -3.42 21.24
C SER A 250 -20.29 -2.26 21.16
N CYS A 251 -19.22 -2.40 20.36
CA CYS A 251 -18.24 -1.35 20.11
C CYS A 251 -18.88 -0.11 19.45
N ILE A 252 -19.74 -0.29 18.44
CA ILE A 252 -20.47 0.80 17.77
C ILE A 252 -21.34 1.57 18.78
N LEU A 253 -22.12 0.85 19.60
CA LEU A 253 -23.00 1.46 20.59
C LEU A 253 -22.24 2.23 21.68
N GLN A 254 -21.06 1.72 22.08
CA GLN A 254 -20.19 2.41 23.03
C GLN A 254 -19.55 3.66 22.41
N THR A 255 -19.17 3.59 21.14
CA THR A 255 -18.52 4.70 20.43
C THR A 255 -19.51 5.83 20.11
N PHE A 256 -20.77 5.49 19.80
CA PHE A 256 -21.80 6.45 19.39
C PHE A 256 -23.08 6.34 20.24
N PRO A 257 -23.03 6.72 21.51
CA PRO A 257 -24.17 6.57 22.41
C PRO A 257 -25.32 7.52 22.02
N HIS A 258 -26.54 6.99 21.99
CA HIS A 258 -27.80 7.73 21.90
C HIS A 258 -27.98 8.68 20.70
N GLN A 259 -27.27 8.46 19.59
CA GLN A 259 -27.45 9.24 18.36
C GLN A 259 -27.74 8.35 17.15
N PRO A 260 -28.55 8.81 16.18
CA PRO A 260 -28.74 8.10 14.92
C PRO A 260 -27.42 7.94 14.17
N LEU A 261 -27.30 6.82 13.50
CA LEU A 261 -26.11 6.42 12.76
C LEU A 261 -26.40 6.38 11.26
N VAL A 262 -25.33 6.33 10.50
CA VAL A 262 -25.34 6.01 9.07
C VAL A 262 -24.38 4.87 8.83
N VAL A 263 -24.88 3.83 8.16
CA VAL A 263 -24.10 2.65 7.77
C VAL A 263 -23.84 2.74 6.28
N ARG A 264 -22.58 2.82 5.89
CA ARG A 264 -22.14 3.09 4.53
C ARG A 264 -21.31 1.93 3.99
N SER A 265 -21.43 1.74 2.70
CA SER A 265 -20.54 0.88 1.94
C SER A 265 -19.11 1.43 1.94
N SER A 266 -18.14 0.51 1.99
CA SER A 266 -16.70 0.78 1.84
C SER A 266 -16.03 -0.41 1.16
N SER A 267 -16.55 -0.78 -0.01
CA SER A 267 -16.10 -1.97 -0.75
C SER A 267 -14.86 -1.67 -1.58
N LEU A 268 -14.02 -2.69 -1.77
CA LEU A 268 -12.89 -2.68 -2.71
C LEU A 268 -13.36 -2.55 -4.18
N GLN A 269 -14.64 -2.79 -4.45
CA GLN A 269 -15.26 -2.72 -5.78
C GLN A 269 -15.95 -1.38 -6.05
N GLU A 270 -15.80 -0.41 -5.15
CA GLU A 270 -16.34 0.94 -5.29
C GLU A 270 -15.42 1.81 -6.17
N ASP A 271 -15.44 3.12 -5.98
CA ASP A 271 -14.55 4.06 -6.65
C ASP A 271 -13.10 3.60 -6.53
N ASN A 272 -12.44 3.50 -7.67
CA ASN A 272 -11.03 3.19 -7.75
C ASN A 272 -10.36 4.09 -8.80
N PHE A 273 -9.05 4.00 -8.91
CA PHE A 273 -8.27 4.87 -9.80
C PHE A 273 -8.55 4.68 -11.29
N THR A 274 -9.23 3.61 -11.69
CA THR A 274 -9.54 3.31 -13.10
C THR A 274 -11.03 3.38 -13.41
N GLN A 275 -11.91 3.34 -12.40
CA GLN A 275 -13.35 3.34 -12.56
C GLN A 275 -14.03 4.14 -11.45
N ALA A 276 -14.91 5.06 -11.84
CA ALA A 276 -15.83 5.73 -10.92
C ALA A 276 -17.08 4.86 -10.74
N ASN A 277 -17.29 4.37 -9.52
CA ASN A 277 -18.45 3.59 -9.10
C ASN A 277 -19.10 4.23 -7.85
N ALA A 278 -18.99 5.55 -7.72
CA ALA A 278 -19.56 6.31 -6.62
C ALA A 278 -21.05 6.01 -6.47
N GLY A 279 -21.47 5.63 -5.26
CA GLY A 279 -22.88 5.34 -4.97
C GLY A 279 -23.40 4.03 -5.54
N LYS A 280 -22.51 3.13 -6.01
CA LYS A 280 -22.89 1.80 -6.52
C LYS A 280 -23.55 0.91 -5.46
N PHE A 281 -23.15 1.06 -4.19
CA PHE A 281 -23.57 0.21 -3.09
C PHE A 281 -24.41 1.00 -2.08
N GLU A 282 -25.28 0.29 -1.36
CA GLU A 282 -26.25 0.93 -0.48
C GLU A 282 -25.59 1.61 0.73
N SER A 283 -26.24 2.68 1.20
CA SER A 283 -25.97 3.31 2.48
C SER A 283 -27.30 3.46 3.21
N ILE A 284 -27.37 2.98 4.46
CA ILE A 284 -28.57 3.05 5.29
C ILE A 284 -28.45 4.24 6.23
N LEU A 285 -29.31 5.23 6.02
CA LEU A 285 -29.37 6.46 6.81
C LEU A 285 -30.25 6.29 8.06
N ASN A 286 -30.06 7.16 9.05
CA ASN A 286 -30.92 7.26 10.24
C ASN A 286 -31.12 5.94 11.03
N VAL A 287 -30.07 5.11 11.08
CA VAL A 287 -30.03 3.85 11.81
C VAL A 287 -30.08 4.15 13.30
N GLN A 288 -31.10 3.67 13.99
CA GLN A 288 -31.22 3.87 15.44
C GLN A 288 -30.10 3.12 16.17
N PRO A 289 -29.56 3.66 17.29
CA PRO A 289 -28.49 3.03 18.06
C PRO A 289 -29.03 1.86 18.90
N GLU A 290 -29.58 0.86 18.22
CA GLU A 290 -30.14 -0.35 18.78
C GLU A 290 -29.48 -1.56 18.10
N ALA A 291 -29.10 -2.57 18.90
CA ALA A 291 -28.29 -3.68 18.42
C ALA A 291 -28.89 -4.42 17.21
N THR A 292 -30.20 -4.67 17.24
CA THR A 292 -30.94 -5.35 16.17
C THR A 292 -31.01 -4.52 14.89
N VAL A 293 -31.23 -3.20 15.02
CA VAL A 293 -31.36 -2.26 13.91
C VAL A 293 -30.00 -2.05 13.23
N ILE A 294 -28.93 -1.88 14.02
CA ILE A 294 -27.56 -1.80 13.50
C ILE A 294 -27.20 -3.06 12.74
N LYS A 295 -27.48 -4.23 13.32
CA LYS A 295 -27.17 -5.51 12.67
C LYS A 295 -27.86 -5.64 11.32
N ALA A 296 -29.16 -5.36 11.28
CA ALA A 296 -29.93 -5.41 10.03
C ALA A 296 -29.38 -4.43 8.98
N ALA A 297 -29.06 -3.20 9.36
CA ALA A 297 -28.51 -2.20 8.45
C ALA A 297 -27.15 -2.63 7.87
N VAL A 298 -26.26 -3.20 8.70
CA VAL A 298 -24.96 -3.72 8.24
C VAL A 298 -25.14 -4.90 7.29
N ASP A 299 -26.03 -5.83 7.61
CA ASP A 299 -26.31 -6.99 6.76
C ASP A 299 -26.86 -6.55 5.38
N THR A 300 -27.73 -5.53 5.34
CA THR A 300 -28.23 -4.94 4.09
C THR A 300 -27.11 -4.32 3.26
N VAL A 301 -26.22 -3.53 3.87
CA VAL A 301 -25.08 -2.95 3.15
C VAL A 301 -24.16 -4.03 2.58
N ILE A 302 -23.84 -5.07 3.35
CA ILE A 302 -23.01 -6.20 2.88
C ILE A 302 -23.70 -6.93 1.72
N GLN A 303 -25.01 -7.12 1.79
CA GLN A 303 -25.78 -7.77 0.74
C GLN A 303 -25.74 -6.95 -0.57
N SER A 304 -25.71 -5.61 -0.48
CA SER A 304 -25.62 -4.75 -1.66
C SER A 304 -24.34 -4.96 -2.49
N TYR A 305 -23.29 -5.56 -1.90
CA TYR A 305 -22.04 -5.89 -2.62
C TYR A 305 -22.23 -7.01 -3.65
N GLY A 306 -23.35 -7.75 -3.61
CA GLY A 306 -23.65 -8.88 -4.48
C GLY A 306 -22.79 -10.09 -4.15
N THR A 307 -21.50 -10.05 -4.51
CA THR A 307 -20.50 -11.06 -4.12
C THR A 307 -19.49 -10.43 -3.16
N PRO A 308 -19.84 -10.29 -1.86
CA PRO A 308 -18.97 -9.67 -0.87
C PRO A 308 -17.70 -10.49 -0.68
N LYS A 309 -16.55 -9.83 -0.81
CA LYS A 309 -15.25 -10.39 -0.46
C LYS A 309 -15.03 -10.23 1.04
N GLU A 310 -14.28 -11.15 1.65
CA GLU A 310 -13.91 -11.09 3.07
C GLU A 310 -13.23 -9.78 3.46
N ALA A 311 -12.48 -9.18 2.52
CA ALA A 311 -11.76 -7.92 2.69
C ALA A 311 -12.59 -6.65 2.38
N ASP A 312 -13.84 -6.78 1.88
CA ASP A 312 -14.72 -5.62 1.75
C ASP A 312 -15.04 -5.07 3.15
N GLN A 313 -15.21 -3.75 3.26
CA GLN A 313 -15.43 -3.10 4.55
C GLN A 313 -16.80 -2.44 4.62
N VAL A 314 -17.29 -2.24 5.84
CA VAL A 314 -18.46 -1.42 6.14
C VAL A 314 -18.01 -0.28 7.06
N LEU A 315 -18.57 0.90 6.84
CA LEU A 315 -18.26 2.12 7.59
C LEU A 315 -19.50 2.59 8.35
N VAL A 316 -19.37 2.83 9.65
CA VAL A 316 -20.43 3.36 10.51
C VAL A 316 -20.00 4.71 11.09
N GLN A 317 -20.85 5.72 10.93
CA GLN A 317 -20.61 7.07 11.42
C GLN A 317 -21.87 7.64 12.09
N PRO A 318 -21.74 8.72 12.89
CA PRO A 318 -22.88 9.52 13.30
C PRO A 318 -23.62 10.07 12.08
N MET A 319 -24.95 10.04 12.12
CA MET A 319 -25.77 10.74 11.13
C MET A 319 -25.68 12.24 11.40
N LEU A 320 -25.40 13.05 10.38
CA LEU A 320 -25.32 14.50 10.51
C LEU A 320 -26.73 15.11 10.35
N PRO A 321 -27.33 15.70 11.41
CA PRO A 321 -28.62 16.35 11.29
C PRO A 321 -28.46 17.75 10.69
N ASN A 322 -29.54 18.28 10.10
CA ASN A 322 -29.66 19.69 9.70
C ASN A 322 -28.54 20.19 8.76
N VAL A 323 -28.16 19.36 7.78
CA VAL A 323 -27.16 19.75 6.78
C VAL A 323 -27.68 20.94 5.99
N LYS A 324 -26.95 22.06 6.02
CA LYS A 324 -27.29 23.29 5.29
C LYS A 324 -26.85 23.25 3.84
N LEU A 325 -25.70 22.63 3.59
CA LEU A 325 -25.04 22.53 2.29
C LEU A 325 -24.25 21.22 2.25
N SER A 326 -24.26 20.57 1.11
CA SER A 326 -23.50 19.36 0.80
C SER A 326 -22.97 19.45 -0.61
N GLY A 327 -21.76 18.94 -0.86
CA GLY A 327 -21.15 19.09 -2.17
C GLY A 327 -19.97 18.16 -2.41
N VAL A 328 -19.49 18.18 -3.65
CA VAL A 328 -18.34 17.42 -4.13
C VAL A 328 -17.34 18.40 -4.75
N VAL A 329 -16.07 18.21 -4.41
CA VAL A 329 -14.97 19.00 -4.96
C VAL A 329 -14.19 18.15 -5.95
N PHE A 330 -14.04 18.66 -7.17
CA PHE A 330 -13.16 18.08 -8.19
C PHE A 330 -11.91 18.93 -8.32
N THR A 331 -10.75 18.29 -8.49
CA THR A 331 -9.47 18.96 -8.74
C THR A 331 -9.20 19.18 -10.22
N ARG A 332 -10.07 18.67 -11.10
CA ARG A 332 -10.03 18.84 -12.55
C ARG A 332 -11.45 18.85 -13.13
N SER A 333 -11.63 19.52 -14.26
CA SER A 333 -12.88 19.45 -15.03
C SER A 333 -13.10 18.06 -15.64
N LEU A 334 -14.30 17.49 -15.46
CA LEU A 334 -14.69 16.22 -16.09
C LEU A 334 -14.66 16.27 -17.62
N GLN A 335 -15.00 17.42 -18.21
CA GLN A 335 -15.09 17.57 -19.67
C GLN A 335 -13.74 17.78 -20.35
N HIS A 336 -12.87 18.61 -19.75
CA HIS A 336 -11.65 19.08 -20.41
C HIS A 336 -10.38 18.66 -19.68
N SER A 337 -10.49 17.98 -18.53
CA SER A 337 -9.36 17.70 -17.64
C SER A 337 -8.55 18.94 -17.26
N ALA A 338 -9.13 20.14 -17.37
CA ALA A 338 -8.47 21.39 -17.03
C ALA A 338 -8.21 21.45 -15.50
N PRO A 339 -7.07 21.99 -15.05
CA PRO A 339 -6.64 21.95 -13.65
C PRO A 339 -7.34 23.01 -12.77
N TYR A 340 -8.68 23.05 -12.82
CA TYR A 340 -9.49 23.93 -11.99
C TYR A 340 -10.08 23.13 -10.82
N TYR A 341 -10.10 23.77 -9.65
CA TYR A 341 -10.95 23.31 -8.55
C TYR A 341 -12.40 23.67 -8.87
N ILE A 342 -13.26 22.67 -8.92
CA ILE A 342 -14.70 22.83 -9.14
C ILE A 342 -15.41 22.36 -7.89
N VAL A 343 -16.29 23.20 -7.34
CA VAL A 343 -17.05 22.89 -6.12
C VAL A 343 -18.52 22.85 -6.48
N ASN A 344 -19.07 21.65 -6.64
CA ASN A 344 -20.50 21.48 -6.85
C ASN A 344 -21.17 21.29 -5.49
N TYR A 345 -22.20 22.07 -5.18
CA TYR A 345 -22.92 21.95 -3.92
C TYR A 345 -24.43 22.15 -4.09
N ASP A 346 -25.18 21.57 -3.16
CA ASP A 346 -26.63 21.68 -3.04
C ASP A 346 -27.00 21.92 -1.56
N GLY A 347 -28.04 22.71 -1.34
CA GLY A 347 -28.62 22.96 -0.03
C GLY A 347 -29.92 22.19 0.24
N THR A 348 -30.42 21.44 -0.75
CA THR A 348 -31.71 20.74 -0.65
C THR A 348 -31.58 19.25 -0.30
N SER A 349 -30.54 18.57 -0.79
CA SER A 349 -30.31 17.15 -0.46
C SER A 349 -28.82 16.81 -0.35
N THR A 350 -28.48 15.90 0.57
CA THR A 350 -27.13 15.36 0.74
C THR A 350 -26.72 14.34 -0.32
N GLU A 351 -27.67 13.86 -1.13
CA GLU A 351 -27.46 12.79 -2.11
C GLU A 351 -27.55 13.25 -3.57
N SER A 352 -28.09 14.45 -3.81
CA SER A 352 -28.38 14.98 -5.16
C SER A 352 -27.12 15.20 -5.99
N VAL A 353 -26.06 15.76 -5.38
CA VAL A 353 -24.78 16.07 -6.05
C VAL A 353 -23.98 14.79 -6.33
N THR A 354 -24.06 13.80 -5.44
CA THR A 354 -23.29 12.55 -5.55
C THR A 354 -23.95 11.49 -6.43
N SER A 355 -25.28 11.55 -6.62
CA SER A 355 -26.03 10.62 -7.48
C SER A 355 -26.06 11.01 -8.96
N GLY A 356 -25.51 12.19 -9.31
CA GLY A 356 -25.50 12.70 -10.68
C GLY A 356 -26.88 13.13 -11.20
N GLN A 357 -27.89 13.23 -10.32
CA GLN A 357 -29.25 13.66 -10.67
C GLN A 357 -29.49 15.17 -10.53
N SER A 358 -28.44 15.93 -10.20
CA SER A 358 -28.52 17.36 -10.04
C SER A 358 -28.86 18.07 -11.35
N THR A 359 -29.93 18.88 -11.32
CA THR A 359 -30.33 19.80 -12.40
C THR A 359 -30.06 21.27 -12.04
N GLN A 360 -29.52 21.51 -10.84
CA GLN A 360 -29.25 22.84 -10.27
C GLN A 360 -27.83 22.90 -9.67
N ASP A 361 -26.84 22.43 -10.41
CA ASP A 361 -25.45 22.61 -10.01
C ASP A 361 -25.08 24.09 -10.08
N VAL A 362 -24.73 24.67 -8.93
CA VAL A 362 -23.95 25.92 -8.88
C VAL A 362 -22.48 25.48 -8.90
N THR A 363 -21.80 25.78 -10.01
CA THR A 363 -20.40 25.40 -10.28
C THR A 363 -19.43 26.50 -9.85
#